data_AF-A0A4R4PZ93-F1
#
_entry.id   AF-A0A4R4PZ93-F1
#
_cell.length_a   1.000
_cell.length_b   1.000
_cell.length_c   1.000
_cell.angle_alpha   90.00
_cell.angle_beta   90.00
_cell.angle_gamma   90.00
#
_symmetry.space_group_name_H-M   'P 1'
#
loop_
_entity.id
_entity.type
_entity.pdbx_description
1 polymer ?
#
loop_
_entity_poly.entity_id
_entity_poly.type
_entity_poly.pdbx_seq_one_letter_code
_entity_poly.pdbx_strand_id
1 'polypeptide(L)'
;MTVVVRTSTDRCPGVLAVHQAADGGLARIRVPGGLLSVTQLDVLRSASLDLGDGRLELTSRGNLQIRALRPDGPRELSDRLYRAGLLPSLTHERVRNILVSPLSGLDGRYDVLPLAAALDRALCAHPGLAELPGRFLFALDDGRGDLVASGADVLVQAVDAREALLTLGARGVRVGWGEVVEVMLAAAATFLEVRDAAEWRIAEVEDGESRILERLGLQATDELPAAGAPVEAGEHGAALVATVPLGSLTQEQAVLLTEVADWVRVTPWRSIVLPAMAGEPLQAVGLITTPDSIWNGVTACAGRPGCAKALADVRGDAQRIVPQLVRDGRRVHWSGCERRCGKPAGGFVDILAVGNGYQVDGAVVDFPARETW
;
A
#
# COMPACT_ATOMS: atom_id res chain seq x y z
N MET A 1 10.38 6.67 24.27
CA MET A 1 9.57 6.99 23.07
C MET A 1 8.79 8.24 23.38
N THR A 2 8.97 9.32 22.61
CA THR A 2 8.25 10.57 22.83
C THR A 2 6.81 10.36 22.41
N VAL A 3 5.88 10.33 23.36
CA VAL A 3 4.43 10.26 23.09
C VAL A 3 4.05 11.55 22.36
N VAL A 4 3.87 11.46 21.04
CA VAL A 4 3.36 12.56 20.24
C VAL A 4 1.87 12.65 20.53
N VAL A 5 1.48 13.52 21.46
CA VAL A 5 0.07 13.84 21.70
C VAL A 5 -0.49 14.47 20.43
N ARG A 6 -1.33 13.72 19.70
CA ARG A 6 -1.99 14.17 18.47
C ARG A 6 -3.34 14.77 18.85
N THR A 7 -3.49 16.07 18.61
CA THR A 7 -4.70 16.84 18.96
C THR A 7 -5.78 16.85 17.86
N SER A 8 -5.62 16.08 16.78
CA SER A 8 -6.53 16.12 15.62
C SER A 8 -7.02 14.74 15.22
N THR A 9 -8.27 14.69 14.75
CA THR A 9 -8.90 13.53 14.08
C THR A 9 -8.01 12.91 13.01
N ASP A 10 -8.16 11.60 12.76
CA ASP A 10 -7.42 10.92 11.69
C ASP A 10 -7.64 11.65 10.35
N ARG A 11 -6.54 12.09 9.74
CA ARG A 11 -6.51 12.80 8.45
C ARG A 11 -6.11 11.89 7.29
N CYS A 12 -6.16 10.57 7.47
CA CYS A 12 -5.94 9.63 6.37
C CYS A 12 -6.95 9.93 5.25
N PRO A 13 -6.50 10.32 4.04
CA PRO A 13 -7.41 10.65 2.95
C PRO A 13 -8.20 9.41 2.56
N GLY A 14 -9.44 9.67 2.17
CA GLY A 14 -10.31 8.71 1.50
C GLY A 14 -10.89 9.31 0.23
N VAL A 15 -11.97 8.72 -0.28
CA VAL A 15 -12.63 9.22 -1.50
C VAL A 15 -13.72 10.24 -1.21
N LEU A 16 -14.32 10.20 -0.02
CA LEU A 16 -15.34 11.16 0.43
C LEU A 16 -14.74 12.34 1.19
N ALA A 17 -13.62 12.10 1.88
CA ALA A 17 -12.83 13.12 2.55
C ALA A 17 -11.43 13.17 1.93
N VAL A 18 -11.30 13.93 0.84
CA VAL A 18 -10.03 14.10 0.13
C VAL A 18 -9.08 15.02 0.91
N HIS A 19 -7.78 14.77 0.80
CA HIS A 19 -6.78 15.68 1.34
C HIS A 19 -6.50 16.81 0.34
N GLN A 20 -6.51 18.06 0.79
CA GLN A 20 -6.10 19.19 -0.03
C GLN A 20 -4.57 19.31 -0.04
N ALA A 21 -3.97 18.91 -1.15
CA ALA A 21 -2.54 19.05 -1.40
C ALA A 21 -2.25 20.33 -2.22
N ALA A 22 -0.99 20.54 -2.59
CA ALA A 22 -0.60 21.76 -3.32
C ALA A 22 -1.03 21.74 -4.80
N ASP A 23 -1.18 20.54 -5.36
CA ASP A 23 -1.63 20.27 -6.72
C ASP A 23 -3.15 20.15 -6.86
N GLY A 24 -3.89 20.08 -5.75
CA GLY A 24 -5.34 19.88 -5.72
C GLY A 24 -5.76 18.80 -4.74
N GLY A 25 -6.97 18.26 -4.91
CA GLY A 25 -7.47 17.19 -4.07
C GLY A 25 -6.71 15.87 -4.29
N LEU A 26 -6.48 15.14 -3.20
CA LEU A 26 -5.90 13.80 -3.17
C LEU A 26 -6.94 12.83 -2.62
N ALA A 27 -7.44 11.95 -3.49
CA ALA A 27 -8.32 10.86 -3.11
C ALA A 27 -7.53 9.55 -3.04
N ARG A 28 -7.76 8.76 -2.00
CA ARG A 28 -7.18 7.42 -1.88
C ARG A 28 -8.29 6.38 -1.96
N ILE A 29 -8.17 5.50 -2.95
CA ILE A 29 -9.13 4.45 -3.27
C ILE A 29 -8.65 3.16 -2.60
N ARG A 30 -9.49 2.55 -1.77
CA ARG A 30 -9.16 1.28 -1.13
C ARG A 30 -9.53 0.10 -2.01
N VAL A 31 -8.56 -0.79 -2.17
CA VAL A 31 -8.65 -1.99 -3.00
C VAL A 31 -8.24 -3.16 -2.10
N PRO A 32 -9.20 -3.81 -1.41
CA PRO A 32 -8.92 -4.99 -0.61
C PRO A 32 -8.13 -6.05 -1.38
N GLY A 33 -6.99 -6.48 -0.83
CA GLY A 33 -6.07 -7.41 -1.49
C GLY A 33 -5.37 -6.88 -2.74
N GLY A 34 -5.54 -5.60 -3.06
CA GLY A 34 -5.00 -4.95 -4.25
C GLY A 34 -5.63 -5.40 -5.56
N LEU A 35 -6.64 -6.29 -5.53
CA LEU A 35 -7.22 -6.89 -6.73
C LEU A 35 -8.21 -5.96 -7.42
N LEU A 36 -7.98 -5.70 -8.71
CA LEU A 36 -8.83 -4.93 -9.60
C LEU A 36 -9.21 -5.77 -10.82
N SER A 37 -10.48 -5.73 -11.20
CA SER A 37 -10.87 -6.09 -12.57
C SER A 37 -10.39 -5.02 -13.57
N VAL A 38 -10.22 -5.39 -14.84
CA VAL A 38 -9.91 -4.39 -15.87
C VAL A 38 -10.96 -3.30 -16.01
N THR A 39 -12.24 -3.61 -15.81
CA THR A 39 -13.31 -2.60 -15.84
C THR A 39 -13.12 -1.57 -14.72
N GLN A 40 -12.74 -2.01 -13.52
CA GLN A 40 -12.44 -1.10 -12.41
C GLN A 40 -11.18 -0.28 -12.68
N LEU A 41 -10.14 -0.89 -13.26
CA LEU A 41 -8.93 -0.18 -13.67
C LEU A 41 -9.23 0.89 -14.71
N ASP A 42 -10.06 0.60 -15.71
CA ASP A 42 -10.44 1.56 -16.75
C ASP A 42 -11.27 2.73 -16.18
N VAL A 43 -12.19 2.47 -15.24
CA VAL A 43 -12.91 3.53 -14.52
C VAL A 43 -11.93 4.43 -13.77
N LEU A 44 -10.94 3.86 -13.07
CA LEU A 44 -9.92 4.63 -12.36
C LEU A 44 -9.06 5.44 -13.33
N ARG A 45 -8.65 4.85 -14.45
CA ARG A 45 -7.87 5.50 -15.51
C ARG A 45 -8.61 6.69 -16.11
N SER A 46 -9.87 6.50 -16.51
CA SER A 46 -10.70 7.59 -17.04
C SER A 46 -10.94 8.66 -15.98
N ALA A 47 -11.23 8.29 -14.74
CA ALA A 47 -11.44 9.25 -13.67
C ALA A 47 -10.17 10.06 -13.36
N SER A 48 -8.97 9.45 -13.38
CA SER A 48 -7.73 10.19 -13.16
C SER A 48 -7.45 11.18 -14.28
N LEU A 49 -7.77 10.83 -15.54
CA LEU A 49 -7.63 11.72 -16.69
C LEU A 49 -8.61 12.89 -16.65
N ASP A 50 -9.88 12.62 -16.38
CA ASP A 50 -10.94 13.63 -16.46
C ASP A 50 -10.92 14.60 -15.28
N LEU A 51 -10.54 14.10 -14.10
CA LEU A 51 -10.71 14.81 -12.82
C LEU A 51 -9.40 15.24 -12.17
N GLY A 52 -8.25 14.67 -12.57
CA GLY A 52 -6.94 14.86 -11.95
C GLY A 52 -5.82 15.11 -12.95
N ASP A 53 -4.62 14.60 -12.67
CA ASP A 53 -3.42 14.73 -13.50
C ASP A 53 -3.22 13.59 -14.51
N GLY A 54 -4.20 12.70 -14.65
CA GLY A 54 -4.11 11.52 -15.51
C GLY A 54 -3.22 10.40 -14.99
N ARG A 55 -2.73 10.47 -13.75
CA ARG A 55 -1.87 9.41 -13.19
C ARG A 55 -2.62 8.56 -12.16
N LEU A 56 -2.26 7.29 -12.08
CA LEU A 56 -2.69 6.40 -11.00
C LEU A 56 -1.49 6.07 -10.13
N GLU A 57 -1.53 6.45 -8.85
CA GLU A 57 -0.42 6.24 -7.94
C GLU A 57 -0.66 5.05 -7.01
N LEU A 58 0.26 4.09 -7.06
CA LEU A 58 0.31 2.95 -6.19
C LEU A 58 0.83 3.36 -4.82
N THR A 59 0.17 2.86 -3.78
CA THR A 59 0.53 3.16 -2.39
C THR A 59 1.26 1.98 -1.76
N SER A 60 1.97 2.23 -0.66
CA SER A 60 2.63 1.18 0.14
C SER A 60 1.67 0.25 0.89
N ARG A 61 0.37 0.32 0.59
CA ARG A 61 -0.69 -0.47 1.23
C ARG A 61 -1.55 -1.19 0.19
N GLY A 62 -1.02 -1.49 -1.00
CA GLY A 62 -1.76 -2.19 -2.05
C GLY A 62 -2.98 -1.42 -2.58
N ASN A 63 -3.04 -0.12 -2.36
CA ASN A 63 -4.14 0.76 -2.79
C ASN A 63 -3.69 1.72 -3.88
N LEU A 64 -4.66 2.43 -4.49
CA LEU A 64 -4.40 3.48 -5.46
C LEU A 64 -4.78 4.86 -4.93
N GLN A 65 -4.18 5.91 -5.48
CA GLN A 65 -4.57 7.30 -5.24
C GLN A 65 -4.58 8.10 -6.54
N ILE A 66 -5.51 9.06 -6.61
CA ILE A 66 -5.61 10.04 -7.69
C ILE A 66 -5.28 11.41 -7.10
N ARG A 67 -4.40 12.14 -7.79
CA ARG A 67 -3.90 13.45 -7.38
C ARG A 67 -4.45 14.56 -8.27
N ALA A 68 -4.17 15.79 -7.84
CA ALA A 68 -4.53 17.01 -8.56
C ALA A 68 -6.02 17.11 -8.89
N LEU A 69 -6.88 16.53 -8.03
CA LEU A 69 -8.31 16.58 -8.26
C LEU A 69 -8.78 18.02 -8.26
N ARG A 70 -9.54 18.38 -9.30
CA ARG A 70 -10.23 19.67 -9.37
C ARG A 70 -11.19 19.82 -8.18
N PRO A 71 -11.59 21.05 -7.80
CA PRO A 71 -12.46 21.27 -6.63
C PRO A 71 -13.78 20.49 -6.65
N ASP A 72 -14.37 20.27 -7.82
CA ASP A 72 -15.62 19.51 -8.03
C ASP A 72 -15.38 17.99 -8.24
N GLY A 73 -14.14 17.60 -8.49
CA GLY A 73 -13.73 16.23 -8.79
C GLY A 73 -14.10 15.17 -7.74
N PRO A 74 -14.02 15.42 -6.42
CA PRO A 74 -14.31 14.40 -5.40
C PRO A 74 -15.72 13.81 -5.50
N ARG A 75 -16.74 14.63 -5.80
CA ARG A 75 -18.13 14.17 -5.90
C ARG A 75 -18.30 13.22 -7.09
N GLU A 76 -17.87 13.66 -8.26
CA GLU A 76 -17.93 12.86 -9.49
C GLU A 76 -17.09 11.58 -9.36
N LEU A 77 -15.91 11.66 -8.75
CA LEU A 77 -15.08 10.49 -8.47
C LEU A 77 -15.84 9.49 -7.59
N SER A 78 -16.44 9.92 -6.48
CA SER A 78 -17.20 9.03 -5.60
C SER A 78 -18.37 8.34 -6.31
N ASP A 79 -19.08 9.05 -7.19
CA ASP A 79 -20.20 8.51 -7.97
C ASP A 79 -19.71 7.43 -8.96
N ARG A 80 -18.57 7.66 -9.64
CA ARG A 80 -17.96 6.66 -10.53
C ARG A 80 -17.48 5.42 -9.77
N LEU A 81 -16.81 5.61 -8.62
CA LEU A 81 -16.30 4.52 -7.80
C LEU A 81 -17.41 3.68 -7.17
N TYR A 82 -18.52 4.31 -6.78
CA TYR A 82 -19.70 3.62 -6.29
C TYR A 82 -20.29 2.70 -7.35
N ARG A 83 -20.50 3.20 -8.58
CA ARG A 83 -20.99 2.40 -9.71
C ARG A 83 -20.06 1.26 -10.10
N ALA A 84 -18.75 1.44 -9.96
CA ALA A 84 -17.74 0.42 -10.26
C ALA A 84 -17.51 -0.59 -9.11
N GLY A 85 -18.24 -0.47 -7.99
CA GLY A 85 -18.08 -1.34 -6.82
C GLY A 85 -16.78 -1.13 -6.03
N LEU A 86 -16.04 -0.05 -6.29
CA LEU A 86 -14.82 0.32 -5.54
C LEU A 86 -15.14 1.05 -4.23
N LEU A 87 -16.36 1.60 -4.12
CA LEU A 87 -16.91 2.23 -2.92
C LEU A 87 -18.20 1.52 -2.46
N PRO A 88 -18.13 0.27 -1.98
CA PRO A 88 -19.31 -0.50 -1.56
C PRO A 88 -19.95 0.02 -0.27
N SER A 89 -19.24 0.85 0.51
CA SER A 89 -19.75 1.44 1.75
C SER A 89 -19.22 2.86 1.92
N LEU A 90 -20.13 3.81 2.15
CA LEU A 90 -19.78 5.22 2.35
C LEU A 90 -19.11 5.46 3.71
N THR A 91 -19.48 4.69 4.73
CA THR A 91 -18.97 4.86 6.10
C THR A 91 -17.64 4.14 6.32
N HIS A 92 -17.39 3.05 5.58
CA HIS A 92 -16.21 2.20 5.80
C HIS A 92 -15.07 2.44 4.81
N GLU A 93 -15.19 3.41 3.89
CA GLU A 93 -14.23 3.60 2.80
C GLU A 93 -12.76 3.73 3.27
N ARG A 94 -12.53 4.32 4.45
CA ARG A 94 -11.19 4.53 5.00
C ARG A 94 -10.58 3.31 5.69
N VAL A 95 -11.41 2.38 6.15
CA VAL A 95 -11.02 1.26 7.04
C VAL A 95 -10.78 -0.05 6.30
N ARG A 96 -11.03 -0.07 4.98
CA ARG A 96 -10.84 -1.21 4.08
C ARG A 96 -9.38 -1.41 3.64
N ASN A 97 -8.43 -1.18 4.54
CA ASN A 97 -7.00 -1.45 4.28
C ASN A 97 -6.69 -2.92 4.58
N ILE A 98 -6.84 -3.77 3.57
CA ILE A 98 -6.60 -5.21 3.67
C ILE A 98 -5.46 -5.56 2.70
N LEU A 99 -4.29 -5.91 3.21
CA LEU A 99 -3.20 -6.44 2.41
C LEU A 99 -3.38 -7.95 2.23
N VAL A 100 -2.99 -8.44 1.06
CA VAL A 100 -2.94 -9.87 0.75
C VAL A 100 -1.60 -10.17 0.08
N SER A 101 -0.98 -11.31 0.39
CA SER A 101 0.24 -11.76 -0.31
C SER A 101 0.00 -11.70 -1.83
N PRO A 102 0.81 -10.94 -2.60
CA PRO A 102 0.44 -10.64 -3.98
C PRO A 102 0.39 -11.83 -4.94
N LEU A 103 0.98 -12.97 -4.55
CA LEU A 103 0.94 -14.21 -5.33
C LEU A 103 -0.12 -15.22 -4.85
N SER A 104 -0.93 -14.87 -3.84
CA SER A 104 -1.98 -15.75 -3.34
C SER A 104 -2.98 -16.13 -4.44
N GLY A 105 -3.35 -17.42 -4.50
CA GLY A 105 -4.19 -18.01 -5.55
C GLY A 105 -3.49 -18.21 -6.90
N LEU A 106 -2.20 -17.89 -7.01
CA LEU A 106 -1.41 -18.03 -8.24
C LEU A 106 -0.22 -18.96 -7.98
N ASP A 107 0.81 -18.44 -7.32
CA ASP A 107 2.03 -19.16 -6.94
C ASP A 107 2.15 -19.26 -5.40
N GLY A 108 1.20 -18.71 -4.64
CA GLY A 108 1.11 -18.77 -3.19
C GLY A 108 0.94 -20.19 -2.62
N ARG A 109 1.26 -20.39 -1.34
CA ARG A 109 1.02 -21.70 -0.69
C ARG A 109 -0.47 -21.94 -0.44
N TYR A 110 -1.20 -20.87 -0.10
CA TYR A 110 -2.64 -20.90 0.16
C TYR A 110 -3.33 -19.74 -0.58
N ASP A 111 -4.56 -19.98 -1.03
CA ASP A 111 -5.40 -18.91 -1.57
C ASP A 111 -6.19 -18.24 -0.44
N VAL A 112 -5.78 -17.02 -0.08
CA VAL A 112 -6.41 -16.20 0.96
C VAL A 112 -7.21 -15.03 0.36
N LEU A 113 -7.37 -14.95 -0.97
CA LEU A 113 -8.23 -13.95 -1.60
C LEU A 113 -9.71 -14.10 -1.21
N PRO A 114 -10.28 -15.32 -1.14
CA PRO A 114 -11.66 -15.49 -0.67
C PRO A 114 -11.86 -14.95 0.74
N LEU A 115 -10.84 -15.12 1.60
CA LEU A 115 -10.83 -14.62 2.96
C LEU A 115 -10.77 -13.08 3.00
N ALA A 116 -9.96 -12.46 2.16
CA ALA A 116 -9.90 -11.00 2.04
C ALA A 116 -11.25 -10.40 1.62
N ALA A 117 -11.93 -11.02 0.66
CA ALA A 117 -13.26 -10.61 0.23
C ALA A 117 -14.32 -10.83 1.33
N ALA A 118 -14.21 -11.92 2.10
CA ALA A 118 -15.09 -12.16 3.25
C ALA A 118 -14.88 -11.12 4.35
N LEU A 119 -13.62 -10.81 4.69
CA LEU A 119 -13.26 -9.77 5.66
C LEU A 119 -13.77 -8.40 5.23
N ASP A 120 -13.62 -8.02 3.96
CA ASP A 120 -14.10 -6.73 3.45
C ASP A 120 -15.63 -6.57 3.58
N ARG A 121 -16.38 -7.62 3.21
CA ARG A 121 -17.84 -7.63 3.37
C ARG A 121 -18.25 -7.56 4.84
N ALA A 122 -17.60 -8.33 5.69
CA ALA A 122 -17.92 -8.40 7.11
C ALA A 122 -17.55 -7.11 7.86
N LEU A 123 -16.43 -6.45 7.48
CA LEU A 123 -16.09 -5.09 7.92
C LEU A 123 -17.23 -4.12 7.59
N CYS A 124 -17.69 -4.08 6.33
CA CYS A 124 -18.76 -3.18 5.90
C CYS A 124 -20.12 -3.47 6.57
N ALA A 125 -20.34 -4.71 7.00
CA ALA A 125 -21.56 -5.16 7.67
C ALA A 125 -21.59 -4.81 9.17
N HIS A 126 -20.48 -4.33 9.75
CA HIS A 126 -20.37 -4.06 11.18
C HIS A 126 -20.24 -2.55 11.45
N PRO A 127 -21.35 -1.81 11.72
CA PRO A 127 -21.34 -0.35 11.76
C PRO A 127 -20.34 0.27 12.72
N GLY A 128 -20.06 -0.38 13.86
CA GLY A 128 -19.09 0.11 14.84
C GLY A 128 -17.65 0.17 14.31
N LEU A 129 -17.30 -0.65 13.30
CA LEU A 129 -15.96 -0.66 12.73
C LEU A 129 -15.70 0.48 11.75
N ALA A 130 -16.73 1.26 11.37
CA ALA A 130 -16.55 2.50 10.61
C ALA A 130 -15.68 3.53 11.37
N GLU A 131 -15.65 3.45 12.70
CA GLU A 131 -14.87 4.34 13.58
C GLU A 131 -13.37 3.96 13.65
N LEU A 132 -12.97 2.86 13.00
CA LEU A 132 -11.56 2.51 12.90
C LEU A 132 -10.78 3.67 12.23
N PRO A 133 -9.58 3.99 12.73
CA PRO A 133 -8.67 4.88 12.03
C PRO A 133 -8.41 4.33 10.63
N GLY A 134 -8.39 5.19 9.62
CA GLY A 134 -7.96 4.82 8.26
C GLY A 134 -6.47 4.47 8.17
N ARG A 135 -5.75 4.48 9.30
CA ARG A 135 -4.41 3.92 9.45
C ARG A 135 -4.39 2.48 9.91
N PHE A 136 -5.45 1.98 10.53
CA PHE A 136 -5.59 0.57 10.92
C PHE A 136 -5.41 -0.31 9.69
N LEU A 137 -4.69 -1.41 9.82
CA LEU A 137 -4.23 -2.23 8.71
C LEU A 137 -4.39 -3.71 9.03
N PHE A 138 -5.12 -4.41 8.16
CA PHE A 138 -5.20 -5.86 8.15
C PHE A 138 -4.22 -6.42 7.11
N ALA A 139 -3.67 -7.61 7.37
CA ALA A 139 -2.86 -8.36 6.42
C ALA A 139 -3.22 -9.85 6.43
N LEU A 140 -3.31 -10.44 5.24
CA LEU A 140 -3.52 -11.87 5.02
C LEU A 140 -2.35 -12.41 4.19
N ASP A 141 -1.47 -13.14 4.86
CA ASP A 141 -0.27 -13.74 4.31
C ASP A 141 -0.53 -15.21 3.95
N ASP A 142 -0.17 -15.59 2.72
CA ASP A 142 -0.41 -16.93 2.19
C ASP A 142 0.60 -17.99 2.67
N GLY A 143 1.37 -17.71 3.73
CA GLY A 143 2.40 -18.58 4.27
C GLY A 143 3.77 -18.36 3.64
N ARG A 144 3.92 -17.39 2.73
CA ARG A 144 5.21 -16.94 2.21
C ARG A 144 5.95 -16.03 3.18
N GLY A 145 5.23 -15.34 4.06
CA GLY A 145 5.82 -14.39 5.02
C GLY A 145 6.17 -13.03 4.43
N ASP A 146 5.75 -12.75 3.20
CA ASP A 146 6.08 -11.52 2.50
C ASP A 146 5.40 -10.29 3.14
N LEU A 147 4.32 -10.48 3.89
CA LEU A 147 3.63 -9.39 4.60
C LEU A 147 4.02 -9.21 6.06
N VAL A 148 4.91 -10.05 6.63
CA VAL A 148 5.29 -9.98 8.06
C VAL A 148 5.87 -8.62 8.42
N ALA A 149 6.67 -8.04 7.53
CA ALA A 149 7.28 -6.72 7.73
C ALA A 149 6.36 -5.53 7.38
N SER A 150 5.08 -5.78 7.04
CA SER A 150 4.12 -4.73 6.67
C SER A 150 3.73 -3.83 7.84
N GLY A 151 3.93 -4.32 9.07
CA GLY A 151 3.46 -3.67 10.28
C GLY A 151 1.95 -3.54 10.29
N ALA A 152 1.21 -4.60 9.95
CA ALA A 152 -0.24 -4.66 10.13
C ALA A 152 -0.62 -4.70 11.62
N ASP A 153 -1.80 -4.19 11.97
CA ASP A 153 -2.33 -4.30 13.33
C ASP A 153 -2.81 -5.72 13.59
N VAL A 154 -3.45 -6.32 12.59
CA VAL A 154 -3.91 -7.70 12.62
C VAL A 154 -3.38 -8.39 11.37
N LEU A 155 -2.40 -9.26 11.55
CA LEU A 155 -1.84 -10.09 10.48
C LEU A 155 -2.30 -11.53 10.67
N VAL A 156 -2.63 -12.21 9.58
CA VAL A 156 -2.83 -13.65 9.58
C VAL A 156 -1.83 -14.26 8.63
N GLN A 157 -1.06 -15.23 9.08
CA GLN A 157 -0.19 -16.04 8.23
C GLN A 157 -0.71 -17.47 8.18
N ALA A 158 -0.92 -17.97 6.96
CA ALA A 158 -1.25 -19.37 6.76
C ALA A 158 -0.14 -20.28 7.30
N VAL A 159 -0.51 -21.25 8.15
CA VAL A 159 0.41 -22.24 8.70
C VAL A 159 0.25 -23.55 7.95
N ASP A 160 -0.97 -24.09 7.96
CA ASP A 160 -1.33 -25.31 7.26
C ASP A 160 -2.76 -25.29 6.69
N ALA A 161 -3.23 -26.44 6.19
CA ALA A 161 -4.55 -26.58 5.58
C ALA A 161 -5.72 -26.41 6.59
N ARG A 162 -5.47 -26.35 7.89
CA ARG A 162 -6.49 -26.28 8.95
C ARG A 162 -6.40 -24.97 9.72
N GLU A 163 -5.19 -24.49 9.97
CA GLU A 163 -4.94 -23.39 10.89
C GLU A 163 -4.09 -22.28 10.27
N ALA A 164 -4.27 -21.08 10.82
CA ALA A 164 -3.44 -19.92 10.57
C ALA A 164 -2.95 -19.32 11.90
N LEU A 165 -1.83 -18.61 11.84
CA LEU A 165 -1.33 -17.81 12.94
C LEU A 165 -1.81 -16.38 12.77
N LEU A 166 -2.72 -15.93 13.64
CA LEU A 166 -3.11 -14.53 13.75
C LEU A 166 -2.17 -13.83 14.72
N THR A 167 -1.67 -12.65 14.36
CA THR A 167 -0.85 -11.83 15.24
C THR A 167 -1.41 -10.43 15.40
N LEU A 168 -1.27 -9.91 16.63
CA LEU A 168 -1.46 -8.52 16.99
C LEU A 168 -0.06 -7.98 17.31
N GLY A 169 0.59 -7.38 16.32
CA GLY A 169 2.00 -6.98 16.43
C GLY A 169 2.92 -8.14 16.83
N ALA A 170 3.42 -8.16 18.06
CA ALA A 170 4.38 -9.16 18.55
C ALA A 170 3.75 -10.38 19.25
N ARG A 171 2.42 -10.43 19.40
CA ARG A 171 1.71 -11.56 20.03
C ARG A 171 0.91 -12.36 19.00
N GLY A 172 0.98 -13.70 19.06
CA GLY A 172 0.29 -14.61 18.16
C GLY A 172 -0.80 -15.45 18.83
N VAL A 173 -1.76 -15.94 18.05
CA VAL A 173 -2.79 -16.91 18.42
C VAL A 173 -3.05 -17.84 17.23
N ARG A 174 -3.15 -19.15 17.45
CA ARG A 174 -3.61 -20.09 16.42
C ARG A 174 -5.12 -20.04 16.28
N VAL A 175 -5.59 -19.94 15.04
CA VAL A 175 -7.01 -19.86 14.71
C VAL A 175 -7.33 -20.81 13.56
N GLY A 176 -8.48 -21.48 13.63
CA GLY A 176 -8.98 -22.26 12.51
C GLY A 176 -9.44 -21.34 11.38
N TRP A 177 -9.30 -21.77 10.12
CA TRP A 177 -9.69 -20.96 8.95
C TRP A 177 -11.14 -20.42 9.01
N GLY A 178 -12.05 -21.18 9.62
CA GLY A 178 -13.46 -20.78 9.79
C GLY A 178 -13.69 -19.60 10.74
N GLU A 179 -12.74 -19.34 11.64
CA GLU A 179 -12.85 -18.33 12.70
C GLU A 179 -12.04 -17.07 12.38
N VAL A 180 -11.15 -17.12 11.38
CA VAL A 180 -10.19 -16.04 11.10
C VAL A 180 -10.88 -14.69 10.95
N VAL A 181 -11.93 -14.58 10.12
CA VAL A 181 -12.62 -13.29 9.91
C VAL A 181 -13.23 -12.79 11.21
N GLU A 182 -13.88 -13.67 11.97
CA GLU A 182 -14.52 -13.31 13.23
C GLU A 182 -13.49 -12.78 14.23
N VAL A 183 -12.37 -13.48 14.42
CA VAL A 183 -11.31 -13.06 15.35
C VAL A 183 -10.64 -11.76 14.89
N MET A 184 -10.41 -11.56 13.59
CA MET A 184 -9.87 -10.30 13.07
C MET A 184 -10.78 -9.10 13.36
N LEU A 185 -12.09 -9.27 13.17
CA LEU A 185 -13.08 -8.23 13.47
C LEU A 185 -13.21 -7.98 14.96
N ALA A 186 -13.21 -9.04 15.77
CA ALA A 186 -13.27 -8.95 17.22
C ALA A 186 -12.05 -8.21 17.79
N ALA A 187 -10.85 -8.47 17.26
CA ALA A 187 -9.64 -7.73 17.61
C ALA A 187 -9.74 -6.24 17.24
N ALA A 188 -10.27 -5.93 16.06
CA ALA A 188 -10.47 -4.55 15.62
C ALA A 188 -11.54 -3.80 16.45
N ALA A 189 -12.65 -4.47 16.80
CA ALA A 189 -13.67 -3.93 17.69
C ALA A 189 -13.10 -3.67 19.09
N THR A 190 -12.37 -4.65 19.64
CA THR A 190 -11.72 -4.53 20.95
C THR A 190 -10.69 -3.41 20.96
N PHE A 191 -9.93 -3.23 19.88
CA PHE A 191 -9.04 -2.07 19.71
C PHE A 191 -9.78 -0.74 19.89
N LEU A 192 -10.98 -0.58 19.32
CA LEU A 192 -11.79 0.63 19.50
C LEU A 192 -12.18 0.87 20.96
N GLU A 193 -12.36 -0.18 21.75
CA GLU A 193 -12.75 -0.09 23.16
C GLU A 193 -11.58 0.20 24.10
N VAL A 194 -10.36 -0.23 23.75
CA VAL A 194 -9.18 -0.11 24.62
C VAL A 194 -8.34 1.14 24.34
N ARG A 195 -8.49 1.72 23.14
CA ARG A 195 -7.72 2.87 22.68
C ARG A 195 -8.27 4.19 23.20
N ASP A 196 -7.37 5.16 23.27
CA ASP A 196 -7.72 6.57 23.29
C ASP A 196 -7.92 7.13 21.87
N ALA A 197 -8.62 8.26 21.75
CA ALA A 197 -8.94 8.86 20.45
C ALA A 197 -7.70 9.29 19.63
N ALA A 198 -6.57 9.54 20.30
CA ALA A 198 -5.30 9.92 19.66
C ALA A 198 -4.54 8.72 19.06
N GLU A 199 -4.91 7.50 19.47
CA GLU A 199 -4.25 6.26 19.08
C GLU A 199 -4.92 5.68 17.83
N TRP A 200 -4.11 5.47 16.80
CA TRP A 200 -4.57 5.07 15.47
C TRP A 200 -4.22 3.64 15.11
N ARG A 201 -3.40 2.97 15.92
CA ARG A 201 -2.80 1.65 15.68
C ARG A 201 -2.73 0.89 17.01
N ILE A 202 -2.76 -0.44 16.98
CA ILE A 202 -2.65 -1.25 18.22
C ILE A 202 -1.32 -0.97 18.93
N ALA A 203 -0.23 -0.85 18.17
CA ALA A 203 1.10 -0.54 18.69
C ALA A 203 1.25 0.87 19.33
N GLU A 204 0.25 1.74 19.18
CA GLU A 204 0.23 3.04 19.88
C GLU A 204 -0.43 2.95 21.26
N VAL A 205 -1.19 1.88 21.54
CA VAL A 205 -1.88 1.63 22.81
C VAL A 205 -0.93 0.95 23.79
N GLU A 206 -0.82 1.46 25.01
CA GLU A 206 -0.06 0.80 26.08
C GLU A 206 -0.62 -0.61 26.35
N ASP A 207 0.26 -1.61 26.24
CA ASP A 207 -0.05 -3.04 26.29
C ASP A 207 -1.23 -3.46 25.39
N GLY A 208 -1.44 -2.77 24.27
CA GLY A 208 -2.61 -2.96 23.40
C GLY A 208 -2.80 -4.39 22.93
N GLU A 209 -1.71 -5.06 22.53
CA GLU A 209 -1.72 -6.45 22.08
C GLU A 209 -2.26 -7.39 23.17
N SER A 210 -1.70 -7.32 24.38
CA SER A 210 -2.09 -8.15 25.52
C SER A 210 -3.54 -7.86 25.96
N ARG A 211 -3.90 -6.57 26.06
CA ARG A 211 -5.25 -6.15 26.48
C ARG A 211 -6.34 -6.65 25.54
N ILE A 212 -6.06 -6.66 24.23
CA ILE A 212 -7.00 -7.19 23.23
C ILE A 212 -7.13 -8.71 23.40
N LEU A 213 -6.02 -9.45 23.49
CA LEU A 213 -6.06 -10.91 23.66
C LEU A 213 -6.80 -11.32 24.94
N GLU A 214 -6.53 -10.64 26.06
CA GLU A 214 -7.19 -10.88 27.35
C GLU A 214 -8.70 -10.65 27.26
N ARG A 215 -9.15 -9.55 26.64
CA ARG A 215 -10.58 -9.25 26.47
C ARG A 215 -11.29 -10.26 25.57
N LEU A 216 -10.60 -10.76 24.56
CA LEU A 216 -11.11 -11.81 23.69
C LEU A 216 -11.05 -13.21 24.33
N GLY A 217 -10.41 -13.35 25.50
CA GLY A 217 -10.19 -14.63 26.15
C GLY A 217 -9.24 -15.55 25.37
N LEU A 218 -8.43 -14.99 24.48
CA LEU A 218 -7.51 -15.75 23.62
C LEU A 218 -6.17 -15.97 24.34
N GLN A 219 -5.67 -17.20 24.28
CA GLN A 219 -4.36 -17.55 24.82
C GLN A 219 -3.28 -17.31 23.77
N ALA A 220 -2.31 -16.47 24.11
CA ALA A 220 -1.17 -16.20 23.25
C ALA A 220 -0.30 -17.44 23.06
N THR A 221 0.25 -17.62 21.87
CA THR A 221 1.34 -18.55 21.59
C THR A 221 2.68 -17.80 21.54
N ASP A 222 3.78 -18.51 21.80
CA ASP A 222 5.15 -18.02 21.61
C ASP A 222 5.59 -18.07 20.13
N GLU A 223 4.75 -18.63 19.24
CA GLU A 223 5.02 -18.68 17.81
C GLU A 223 4.95 -17.28 17.16
N LEU A 224 5.99 -16.95 16.43
CA LEU A 224 6.05 -15.75 15.59
C LEU A 224 5.91 -16.13 14.11
N PRO A 225 5.33 -15.24 13.29
CA PRO A 225 5.15 -15.51 11.87
C PRO A 225 6.52 -15.57 11.18
N ALA A 226 6.69 -16.56 10.31
CA ALA A 226 7.92 -16.74 9.55
C ALA A 226 8.03 -15.61 8.52
N ALA A 227 9.10 -14.83 8.58
CA ALA A 227 9.34 -13.74 7.64
C ALA A 227 9.85 -14.28 6.29
N GLY A 228 9.27 -13.78 5.21
CA GLY A 228 9.69 -14.03 3.84
C GLY A 228 10.16 -12.76 3.13
N ALA A 229 10.81 -12.95 1.98
CA ALA A 229 11.18 -11.83 1.13
C ALA A 229 9.95 -11.24 0.42
N PRO A 230 9.89 -9.91 0.23
CA PRO A 230 8.95 -9.28 -0.69
C PRO A 230 9.01 -9.89 -2.09
N VAL A 231 7.88 -9.90 -2.79
CA VAL A 231 7.86 -10.36 -4.19
C VAL A 231 8.61 -9.36 -5.08
N GLU A 232 9.50 -9.89 -5.93
CA GLU A 232 10.31 -9.11 -6.87
C GLU A 232 9.72 -9.13 -8.28
N ALA A 233 10.12 -8.17 -9.12
CA ALA A 233 9.74 -8.16 -10.53
C ALA A 233 10.27 -9.41 -11.26
N GLY A 234 9.46 -9.98 -12.15
CA GLY A 234 9.77 -11.24 -12.82
C GLY A 234 8.57 -12.17 -12.95
N GLU A 235 8.80 -13.30 -13.60
CA GLU A 235 7.82 -14.38 -13.69
C GLU A 235 7.81 -15.22 -12.41
N HIS A 236 6.62 -15.54 -11.91
CA HIS A 236 6.34 -16.36 -10.73
C HIS A 236 5.24 -17.36 -11.08
N GLY A 237 5.63 -18.49 -11.66
CA GLY A 237 4.68 -19.50 -12.13
C GLY A 237 3.76 -18.93 -13.23
N ALA A 238 2.46 -18.89 -12.96
CA ALA A 238 1.46 -18.34 -13.88
C ALA A 238 1.29 -16.81 -13.79
N ALA A 239 2.06 -16.14 -12.92
CA ALA A 239 1.98 -14.71 -12.68
C ALA A 239 3.23 -13.98 -13.19
N LEU A 240 3.05 -12.73 -13.59
CA LEU A 240 4.11 -11.76 -13.83
C LEU A 240 4.00 -10.65 -12.79
N VAL A 241 5.12 -10.28 -12.18
CA VAL A 241 5.24 -9.09 -11.34
C VAL A 241 5.98 -8.02 -12.11
N ALA A 242 5.32 -6.87 -12.29
CA ALA A 242 5.90 -5.71 -12.95
C ALA A 242 6.04 -4.54 -11.97
N THR A 243 7.27 -4.07 -11.75
CA THR A 243 7.51 -2.83 -11.01
C THR A 243 6.99 -1.64 -11.82
N VAL A 244 6.22 -0.78 -11.14
CA VAL A 244 5.78 0.51 -11.70
C VAL A 244 6.79 1.56 -11.24
N PRO A 245 7.58 2.18 -12.14
CA PRO A 245 8.55 3.20 -11.74
C PRO A 245 7.90 4.30 -10.89
N LEU A 246 8.49 4.56 -9.72
CA LEU A 246 7.99 5.50 -8.70
C LEU A 246 6.57 5.22 -8.19
N GLY A 247 6.00 4.05 -8.50
CA GLY A 247 4.63 3.68 -8.19
C GLY A 247 3.61 4.57 -8.88
N SER A 248 3.86 5.02 -10.10
CA SER A 248 2.97 5.95 -10.79
C SER A 248 2.73 5.52 -12.23
N LEU A 249 1.53 5.00 -12.50
CA LEU A 249 1.10 4.58 -13.83
C LEU A 249 0.74 5.79 -14.69
N THR A 250 1.22 5.78 -15.95
CA THR A 250 0.76 6.70 -17.00
C THR A 250 -0.57 6.22 -17.59
N GLN A 251 -1.23 7.08 -18.38
CA GLN A 251 -2.42 6.68 -19.15
C GLN A 251 -2.09 5.55 -20.13
N GLU A 252 -0.98 5.64 -20.85
CA GLU A 252 -0.53 4.62 -21.80
C GLU A 252 -0.33 3.25 -21.12
N GLN A 253 0.34 3.24 -19.97
CA GLN A 253 0.52 2.02 -19.17
C GLN A 253 -0.82 1.47 -18.68
N ALA A 254 -1.72 2.34 -18.19
CA ALA A 254 -3.03 1.90 -17.72
C ALA A 254 -3.92 1.35 -18.86
N VAL A 255 -3.87 1.94 -20.06
CA VAL A 255 -4.56 1.40 -21.25
C VAL A 255 -4.02 0.02 -21.58
N LEU A 256 -2.69 -0.12 -21.71
CA LEU A 256 -2.10 -1.41 -22.05
C LEU A 256 -2.49 -2.50 -21.04
N LEU A 257 -2.49 -2.18 -19.73
CA LEU A 257 -2.91 -3.12 -18.70
C LEU A 257 -4.36 -3.61 -18.87
N THR A 258 -5.25 -2.77 -19.41
CA THR A 258 -6.63 -3.19 -19.72
C THR A 258 -6.76 -4.06 -20.96
N GLU A 259 -5.73 -4.09 -21.82
CA GLU A 259 -5.71 -4.86 -23.06
C GLU A 259 -5.06 -6.24 -22.89
N VAL A 260 -4.07 -6.36 -21.98
CA VAL A 260 -3.22 -7.56 -21.85
C VAL A 260 -3.58 -8.47 -20.68
N ALA A 261 -4.53 -8.09 -19.82
CA ALA A 261 -4.92 -8.87 -18.65
C ALA A 261 -6.42 -8.75 -18.38
N ASP A 262 -7.01 -9.69 -17.64
CA ASP A 262 -8.40 -9.60 -17.17
C ASP A 262 -8.50 -8.97 -15.76
N TRP A 263 -7.38 -8.97 -15.04
CA TRP A 263 -7.25 -8.45 -13.69
C TRP A 263 -5.84 -7.93 -13.45
N VAL A 264 -5.71 -7.00 -12.50
CA VAL A 264 -4.43 -6.49 -12.03
C VAL A 264 -4.45 -6.46 -10.51
N ARG A 265 -3.36 -6.88 -9.86
CA ARG A 265 -3.21 -6.81 -8.40
C ARG A 265 -2.14 -5.81 -8.02
N VAL A 266 -2.50 -4.76 -7.30
CA VAL A 266 -1.55 -3.76 -6.78
C VAL A 266 -0.85 -4.30 -5.54
N THR A 267 0.49 -4.25 -5.51
CA THR A 267 1.27 -4.73 -4.37
C THR A 267 1.56 -3.62 -3.36
N PRO A 268 1.90 -3.95 -2.11
CA PRO A 268 2.43 -2.98 -1.13
C PRO A 268 3.81 -2.41 -1.51
N TRP A 269 4.46 -2.92 -2.56
CA TRP A 269 5.80 -2.54 -2.98
C TRP A 269 5.81 -1.69 -4.25
N ARG A 270 4.66 -1.10 -4.61
CA ARG A 270 4.50 -0.24 -5.80
C ARG A 270 4.80 -0.99 -7.11
N SER A 271 4.52 -2.28 -7.12
CA SER A 271 4.46 -3.13 -8.31
C SER A 271 3.02 -3.58 -8.54
N ILE A 272 2.81 -4.24 -9.67
CA ILE A 272 1.56 -4.92 -10.00
C ILE A 272 1.83 -6.40 -10.31
N VAL A 273 0.84 -7.23 -10.04
CA VAL A 273 0.79 -8.63 -10.47
C VAL A 273 -0.30 -8.78 -11.53
N LEU A 274 -0.02 -9.56 -12.56
CA LEU A 274 -0.92 -9.88 -13.66
C LEU A 274 -0.56 -11.27 -14.23
N PRO A 275 -1.33 -11.85 -15.18
CA PRO A 275 -0.97 -13.12 -15.81
C PRO A 275 0.39 -13.09 -16.52
N ALA A 276 1.13 -14.20 -16.51
CA ALA A 276 2.50 -14.30 -17.03
C ALA A 276 2.66 -13.90 -18.51
N MET A 277 1.65 -14.20 -19.33
CA MET A 277 1.66 -13.97 -20.78
C MET A 277 1.68 -12.50 -21.24
N ALA A 278 1.66 -11.55 -20.32
CA ALA A 278 1.61 -10.12 -20.61
C ALA A 278 2.99 -9.43 -20.74
N GLY A 279 4.12 -10.15 -20.61
CA GLY A 279 5.43 -9.55 -20.35
C GLY A 279 6.00 -8.58 -21.40
N GLU A 280 6.08 -8.99 -22.67
CA GLU A 280 6.77 -8.20 -23.71
C GLU A 280 6.13 -6.82 -23.96
N PRO A 281 4.78 -6.70 -24.10
CA PRO A 281 4.14 -5.39 -24.26
C PRO A 281 4.41 -4.42 -23.10
N LEU A 282 4.48 -4.92 -21.86
CA LEU A 282 4.67 -4.08 -20.68
C LEU A 282 6.01 -3.35 -20.67
N GLN A 283 7.08 -4.02 -21.14
CA GLN A 283 8.41 -3.41 -21.22
C GLN A 283 8.43 -2.24 -22.20
N ALA A 284 7.69 -2.36 -23.31
CA ALA A 284 7.62 -1.32 -24.35
C ALA A 284 7.06 0.03 -23.82
N VAL A 285 6.20 -0.01 -22.82
CA VAL A 285 5.63 1.18 -22.15
C VAL A 285 6.37 1.54 -20.85
N GLY A 286 7.55 0.95 -20.62
CA GLY A 286 8.43 1.29 -19.50
C GLY A 286 8.05 0.68 -18.15
N LEU A 287 7.20 -0.36 -18.11
CA LEU A 287 7.04 -1.17 -16.91
C LEU A 287 8.17 -2.20 -16.81
N ILE A 288 8.58 -2.48 -15.58
CA ILE A 288 9.80 -3.23 -15.31
C ILE A 288 9.45 -4.66 -14.92
N THR A 289 9.79 -5.62 -15.76
CA THR A 289 9.46 -7.04 -15.57
C THR A 289 10.66 -7.90 -15.23
N THR A 290 11.84 -7.33 -15.03
CA THR A 290 13.06 -8.06 -14.69
C THR A 290 13.56 -7.69 -13.29
N PRO A 291 14.13 -8.64 -12.53
CA PRO A 291 14.55 -8.41 -11.15
C PRO A 291 15.79 -7.53 -11.03
N ASP A 292 16.59 -7.38 -12.09
CA ASP A 292 17.90 -6.71 -12.16
C ASP A 292 17.85 -5.22 -12.56
N SER A 293 16.68 -4.70 -12.98
CA SER A 293 16.50 -3.30 -13.34
C SER A 293 16.83 -2.29 -12.22
N ILE A 294 17.48 -1.18 -12.57
CA ILE A 294 17.82 -0.08 -11.65
C ILE A 294 16.59 0.55 -10.96
N TRP A 295 15.40 0.38 -11.53
CA TRP A 295 14.15 0.94 -11.00
C TRP A 295 13.57 0.13 -9.83
N ASN A 296 13.98 -1.13 -9.66
CA ASN A 296 13.50 -1.95 -8.55
C ASN A 296 14.02 -1.38 -7.22
N GLY A 297 13.10 -1.07 -6.30
CA GLY A 297 13.44 -0.48 -5.01
C GLY A 297 13.59 1.05 -5.01
N VAL A 298 13.36 1.72 -6.16
CA VAL A 298 13.36 3.19 -6.25
C VAL A 298 11.98 3.74 -5.92
N THR A 299 11.93 4.66 -4.96
CA THR A 299 10.68 5.29 -4.51
C THR A 299 10.87 6.79 -4.36
N ALA A 300 9.79 7.55 -4.42
CA ALA A 300 9.81 8.99 -4.18
C ALA A 300 8.55 9.44 -3.43
N CYS A 301 8.66 10.53 -2.69
CA CYS A 301 7.47 11.25 -2.22
C CYS A 301 6.82 12.03 -3.39
N ALA A 302 5.76 12.79 -3.12
CA ALA A 302 5.08 13.55 -4.17
C ALA A 302 5.97 14.63 -4.80
N GLY A 303 6.92 15.21 -4.05
CA GLY A 303 7.76 16.30 -4.56
C GLY A 303 6.99 17.56 -4.93
N ARG A 304 7.65 18.48 -5.64
CA ARG A 304 6.97 19.53 -6.41
C ARG A 304 6.42 18.93 -7.72
N PRO A 305 5.32 19.46 -8.26
CA PRO A 305 4.45 20.49 -7.67
C PRO A 305 3.50 19.95 -6.60
N GLY A 306 3.41 18.63 -6.39
CA GLY A 306 2.37 17.99 -5.57
C GLY A 306 2.39 18.26 -4.06
N CYS A 307 3.48 18.81 -3.53
CA CYS A 307 3.63 19.09 -2.11
C CYS A 307 4.24 20.48 -1.87
N ALA A 308 3.50 21.36 -1.19
CA ALA A 308 3.95 22.72 -0.85
C ALA A 308 5.18 22.74 0.09
N LYS A 309 5.49 21.63 0.77
CA LYS A 309 6.68 21.51 1.61
C LYS A 309 7.91 21.04 0.85
N ALA A 310 7.75 20.57 -0.39
CA ALA A 310 8.86 20.07 -1.17
C ALA A 310 9.75 21.20 -1.71
N LEU A 311 11.05 20.97 -1.69
CA LEU A 311 12.07 21.87 -2.22
C LEU A 311 12.39 21.59 -3.70
N ALA A 312 12.15 20.37 -4.18
CA ALA A 312 12.45 19.93 -5.54
C ALA A 312 11.35 19.05 -6.16
N ASP A 313 11.34 18.96 -7.49
CA ASP A 313 10.61 17.94 -8.25
C ASP A 313 11.40 16.62 -8.23
N VAL A 314 11.32 15.92 -7.10
CA VAL A 314 12.07 14.70 -6.87
C VAL A 314 11.70 13.56 -7.81
N ARG A 315 10.49 13.58 -8.39
CA ARG A 315 10.04 12.53 -9.32
C ARG A 315 10.61 12.77 -10.71
N GLY A 316 10.54 14.00 -11.20
CA GLY A 316 11.19 14.41 -12.44
C GLY A 316 12.71 14.22 -12.37
N ASP A 317 13.32 14.55 -11.22
CA ASP A 317 14.75 14.33 -10.99
C ASP A 317 15.10 12.84 -10.99
N ALA A 318 14.37 12.00 -10.25
CA ALA A 318 14.58 10.56 -10.26
C ALA A 318 14.47 9.96 -11.67
N GLN A 319 13.48 10.36 -12.47
CA GLN A 319 13.33 9.92 -13.87
C GLN A 319 14.52 10.25 -14.75
N ARG A 320 15.14 11.42 -14.57
CA ARG A 320 16.32 11.82 -15.33
C ARG A 320 17.58 11.09 -14.87
N ILE A 321 17.71 10.86 -13.57
CA ILE A 321 18.98 10.47 -12.95
C ILE A 321 19.11 8.96 -12.79
N VAL A 322 18.07 8.28 -12.31
CA VAL A 322 18.11 6.83 -11.99
C VAL A 322 18.62 5.98 -13.15
N PRO A 323 18.23 6.22 -14.42
CA PRO A 323 18.75 5.45 -15.56
C PRO A 323 20.27 5.57 -15.78
N GLN A 324 20.92 6.56 -15.19
CA GLN A 324 22.36 6.81 -15.31
C GLN A 324 23.16 6.19 -14.14
N LEU A 325 22.48 5.60 -13.15
CA LEU A 325 23.10 5.01 -11.97
C LEU A 325 23.48 3.55 -12.19
N VAL A 326 24.45 3.09 -11.41
CA VAL A 326 24.81 1.67 -11.32
C VAL A 326 24.03 1.06 -10.16
N ARG A 327 23.44 -0.12 -10.38
CA ARG A 327 22.69 -0.81 -9.33
C ARG A 327 23.66 -1.48 -8.36
N ASP A 328 23.49 -1.20 -7.06
CA ASP A 328 24.20 -1.87 -5.97
C ASP A 328 23.29 -2.77 -5.10
N GLY A 329 22.01 -2.86 -5.46
CA GLY A 329 20.99 -3.66 -4.78
C GLY A 329 20.29 -2.97 -3.61
N ARG A 330 20.73 -1.78 -3.19
CA ARG A 330 20.05 -1.03 -2.12
C ARG A 330 18.78 -0.36 -2.66
N ARG A 331 17.77 -0.25 -1.80
CA ARG A 331 16.58 0.57 -2.09
C ARG A 331 16.95 2.04 -2.02
N VAL A 332 16.30 2.87 -2.81
CA VAL A 332 16.56 4.32 -2.89
C VAL A 332 15.26 5.08 -2.65
N HIS A 333 15.30 6.11 -1.81
CA HIS A 333 14.13 6.97 -1.58
C HIS A 333 14.45 8.44 -1.83
N TRP A 334 13.71 9.05 -2.76
CA TRP A 334 13.78 10.45 -3.08
C TRP A 334 12.78 11.28 -2.29
N SER A 335 13.30 12.19 -1.47
CA SER A 335 12.54 12.99 -0.51
C SER A 335 12.63 14.47 -0.85
N GLY A 336 11.49 15.10 -1.16
CA GLY A 336 11.45 16.54 -1.43
C GLY A 336 11.63 17.43 -0.19
N CYS A 337 11.56 16.87 1.02
CA CYS A 337 11.82 17.58 2.28
C CYS A 337 12.13 16.61 3.41
N GLU A 338 12.54 17.13 4.56
CA GLU A 338 12.97 16.39 5.76
C GLU A 338 11.96 15.35 6.28
N ARG A 339 10.67 15.50 5.93
CA ARG A 339 9.59 14.60 6.35
C ARG A 339 9.68 13.19 5.74
N ARG A 340 10.41 13.02 4.62
CA ARG A 340 10.64 11.71 3.96
C ARG A 340 9.36 10.89 3.79
N CYS A 341 8.31 11.54 3.32
CA CYS A 341 6.98 10.94 3.26
C CYS A 341 6.97 9.71 2.33
N GLY A 342 6.52 8.57 2.86
CA GLY A 342 6.41 7.34 2.08
C GLY A 342 7.72 6.55 1.92
N LYS A 343 8.76 6.88 2.72
CA LYS A 343 9.99 6.11 2.79
C LYS A 343 9.72 4.63 3.09
N PRO A 344 10.51 3.70 2.51
CA PRO A 344 10.40 2.28 2.84
C PRO A 344 10.83 2.00 4.29
N ALA A 345 10.32 0.91 4.88
CA ALA A 345 10.81 0.39 6.15
C ALA A 345 12.15 -0.32 5.98
N GLY A 346 13.05 -0.31 6.97
CA GLY A 346 14.40 -0.89 6.88
C GLY A 346 15.42 0.05 6.21
N GLY A 347 16.58 -0.49 5.81
CA GLY A 347 17.65 0.30 5.18
C GLY A 347 17.36 0.73 3.75
N PHE A 348 17.70 1.97 3.40
CA PHE A 348 17.62 2.55 2.07
C PHE A 348 18.60 3.72 1.94
N VAL A 349 18.98 4.05 0.71
CA VAL A 349 19.74 5.26 0.36
C VAL A 349 18.79 6.46 0.37
N ASP A 350 19.04 7.42 1.26
CA ASP A 350 18.20 8.62 1.45
C ASP A 350 18.67 9.75 0.55
N ILE A 351 17.91 10.04 -0.51
CA ILE A 351 18.16 11.17 -1.41
C ILE A 351 17.24 12.32 -0.99
N LEU A 352 17.76 13.28 -0.23
CA LEU A 352 16.99 14.38 0.36
C LEU A 352 17.27 15.70 -0.37
N ALA A 353 16.23 16.32 -0.91
CA ALA A 353 16.33 17.67 -1.45
C ALA A 353 16.66 18.68 -0.34
N VAL A 354 17.71 19.47 -0.55
CA VAL A 354 18.16 20.56 0.35
C VAL A 354 18.56 21.77 -0.46
N GLY A 355 18.15 22.98 -0.05
CA GLY A 355 18.49 24.21 -0.77
C GLY A 355 18.23 24.08 -2.28
N ASN A 356 19.30 24.14 -3.08
CA ASN A 356 19.27 24.01 -4.55
C ASN A 356 19.81 22.65 -5.07
N GLY A 357 19.96 21.64 -4.21
CA GLY A 357 20.54 20.35 -4.56
C GLY A 357 20.01 19.20 -3.70
N TYR A 358 20.85 18.19 -3.50
CA TYR A 358 20.51 17.00 -2.73
C TYR A 358 21.59 16.63 -1.71
N GLN A 359 21.16 15.96 -0.65
CA GLN A 359 22.00 15.14 0.21
C GLN A 359 21.75 13.66 -0.11
N VAL A 360 22.80 12.86 -0.08
CA VAL A 360 22.70 11.40 -0.10
C VAL A 360 23.25 10.84 1.20
N ASP A 361 22.42 10.13 1.96
CA ASP A 361 22.74 9.61 3.30
C ASP A 361 23.34 10.70 4.23
N GLY A 362 22.86 11.94 4.07
CA GLY A 362 23.29 13.11 4.84
C GLY A 362 24.51 13.87 4.28
N ALA A 363 25.23 13.32 3.30
CA ALA A 363 26.33 14.01 2.62
C ALA A 363 25.80 14.89 1.48
N VAL A 364 26.19 16.17 1.46
CA VAL A 364 25.79 17.10 0.37
C VAL A 364 26.52 16.72 -0.91
N VAL A 365 25.79 16.70 -2.02
CA VAL A 365 26.31 16.27 -3.32
C VAL A 365 26.01 17.30 -4.39
N ASP A 366 27.01 17.61 -5.21
CA ASP A 366 26.81 18.45 -6.39
C ASP A 366 26.10 17.61 -7.46
N PHE A 367 24.83 17.90 -7.70
CA PHE A 367 24.00 17.18 -8.66
C PHE A 367 24.17 17.77 -10.07
N PRO A 368 24.38 16.96 -11.12
CA PRO A 368 24.46 15.50 -11.15
C PRO A 368 25.90 15.01 -10.93
N ALA A 369 26.16 14.34 -9.80
CA ALA A 369 27.45 13.70 -9.57
C ALA A 369 27.61 12.56 -10.59
N ARG A 370 28.62 12.67 -11.47
CA ARG A 370 28.90 11.70 -12.54
C ARG A 370 29.49 10.38 -12.07
N GLU A 371 29.67 10.17 -10.78
CA GLU A 371 30.45 9.04 -10.29
C GLU A 371 29.72 8.36 -9.12
N THR A 372 29.15 7.20 -9.42
CA THR A 372 28.85 6.06 -8.52
C THR A 372 28.13 6.36 -7.21
N TRP A 373 26.86 5.90 -7.14
CA TRP A 373 26.00 5.90 -5.96
C TRP A 373 25.71 4.48 -5.49
#